data_AF-A0A6P0MBR9-F1
#
_entry.id   AF-A0A6P0MBR9-F1
#
_cell.length_a   1.000
_cell.length_b   1.000
_cell.length_c   1.000
_cell.angle_alpha   90.00
_cell.angle_beta   90.00
_cell.angle_gamma   90.00
#
_symmetry.space_group_name_H-M   'P 1'
#
loop_
_entity.id
_entity.type
_entity.pdbx_description
1 polymer ?
#
loop_
_entity_poly.entity_id
_entity_poly.type
_entity_poly.pdbx_seq_one_letter_code
_entity_poly.pdbx_strand_id
1 'polypeptide(L)'
;DMKRGVVVHGGHRHHLKVINTIRRCGSIAQAVEQGVLTKGVMYECVRNHVPFVLAGSIRDDGPLPDTQMDLIKAQQDYAKLLEGTDMVLMLSTMLHSIGVGNMTPAGVKMVCVDINPAVVTKLSDRGSVESVGVVTDVGLFLSLLVQQLDKLTSPYLVK
;
A
#
# COMPACT_ATOMS: atom_id res chain seq x y z
N ASP A 1 17.01 0.96 -11.04
CA ASP A 1 16.29 0.24 -12.11
C ASP A 1 15.67 -1.00 -11.47
N MET A 2 14.34 -1.03 -11.38
CA MET A 2 13.64 -2.15 -10.73
C MET A 2 13.86 -3.50 -11.43
N LYS A 3 14.10 -3.51 -12.75
CA LYS A 3 14.34 -4.77 -13.49
C LYS A 3 15.71 -5.36 -13.18
N ARG A 4 16.67 -4.52 -12.82
CA ARG A 4 18.08 -4.90 -12.62
C ARG A 4 18.50 -4.91 -11.15
N GLY A 5 17.68 -4.37 -10.25
CA GLY A 5 17.99 -4.25 -8.82
C GLY A 5 19.14 -3.29 -8.49
N VAL A 6 19.58 -2.45 -9.44
CA VAL A 6 20.73 -1.54 -9.27
C VAL A 6 20.32 -0.08 -9.23
N VAL A 7 21.09 0.74 -8.51
CA VAL A 7 20.92 2.20 -8.49
C VAL A 7 21.30 2.78 -9.85
N VAL A 8 20.57 3.80 -10.31
CA VAL A 8 20.86 4.52 -11.56
C VAL A 8 21.27 5.95 -11.21
N HIS A 9 22.39 6.40 -11.79
CA HIS A 9 22.88 7.76 -11.59
C HIS A 9 21.83 8.79 -12.04
N GLY A 10 21.52 9.76 -11.20
CA GLY A 10 20.50 10.78 -11.50
C GLY A 10 19.04 10.35 -11.29
N GLY A 11 18.77 9.15 -10.76
CA GLY A 11 17.40 8.62 -10.56
C GLY A 11 16.45 9.53 -9.76
N HIS A 12 16.97 10.38 -8.87
CA HIS A 12 16.19 11.39 -8.14
C HIS A 12 15.35 12.32 -9.06
N ARG A 13 15.81 12.62 -10.28
CA ARG A 13 15.06 13.50 -11.20
C ARG A 13 13.75 12.86 -11.66
N HIS A 14 13.66 11.54 -11.66
CA HIS A 14 12.47 10.83 -12.11
C HIS A 14 11.29 11.05 -11.15
N HIS A 15 11.51 10.98 -9.83
CA HIS A 15 10.41 11.16 -8.87
C HIS A 15 9.92 12.61 -8.86
N LEU A 16 10.81 13.61 -8.88
CA LEU A 16 10.39 15.03 -8.95
C LEU A 16 9.62 15.35 -10.23
N LYS A 17 10.03 14.77 -11.37
CA LYS A 17 9.29 14.91 -12.63
C LYS A 17 7.89 14.32 -12.51
N VAL A 18 7.74 13.16 -11.87
CA VAL A 18 6.44 12.53 -11.64
C VAL A 18 5.56 13.40 -10.75
N ILE A 19 6.08 13.87 -9.60
CA ILE A 19 5.35 14.77 -8.69
C ILE A 19 4.84 16.00 -9.43
N ASN A 20 5.72 16.69 -10.16
CA ASN A 20 5.32 17.87 -10.95
C ASN A 20 4.31 17.54 -12.04
N THR A 21 4.38 16.36 -12.63
CA THR A 21 3.43 15.92 -13.68
C THR A 21 2.05 15.69 -13.10
N ILE A 22 1.94 14.96 -11.98
CA ILE A 22 0.66 14.73 -11.31
C ILE A 22 0.06 16.04 -10.79
N ARG A 23 0.88 16.93 -10.20
CA ARG A 23 0.44 18.27 -9.78
C ARG A 23 -0.11 19.11 -10.94
N ARG A 24 0.51 19.03 -12.13
CA ARG A 24 -0.02 19.70 -13.33
C ARG A 24 -1.33 19.08 -13.83
N CYS A 25 -1.50 17.77 -13.67
CA CYS A 25 -2.76 17.11 -14.02
C CYS A 25 -3.89 17.49 -13.05
N GLY A 26 -3.54 17.80 -11.80
CA GLY A 26 -4.42 18.27 -10.74
C GLY A 26 -4.78 17.20 -9.69
N SER A 27 -4.77 15.93 -10.07
CA SER A 27 -4.86 14.77 -9.16
C SER A 27 -4.37 13.49 -9.86
N ILE A 28 -4.23 12.40 -9.09
CA ILE A 28 -3.99 11.06 -9.65
C ILE A 28 -5.14 10.65 -10.58
N ALA A 29 -6.39 10.87 -10.18
CA ALA A 29 -7.56 10.53 -11.00
C ALA A 29 -7.55 11.26 -12.33
N GLN A 30 -7.28 12.58 -12.32
CA GLN A 30 -7.17 13.38 -13.54
C GLN A 30 -5.99 12.94 -14.42
N ALA A 31 -4.87 12.52 -13.83
CA ALA A 31 -3.76 11.96 -14.59
C ALA A 31 -4.12 10.64 -15.31
N VAL A 32 -5.00 9.82 -14.71
CA VAL A 32 -5.53 8.61 -15.35
C VAL A 32 -6.50 8.97 -16.48
N GLU A 33 -7.43 9.89 -16.25
CA GLU A 33 -8.39 10.37 -17.24
C GLU A 33 -7.71 11.00 -18.47
N GLN A 34 -6.65 11.79 -18.26
CA GLN A 34 -5.86 12.42 -19.31
C GLN A 34 -4.92 11.42 -20.03
N GLY A 35 -4.87 10.15 -19.62
CA GLY A 35 -3.99 9.14 -20.21
C GLY A 35 -2.50 9.31 -19.88
N VAL A 36 -2.17 10.14 -18.89
CA VAL A 36 -0.79 10.37 -18.42
C VAL A 36 -0.30 9.21 -17.55
N LEU A 37 -1.17 8.68 -16.69
CA LEU A 37 -0.94 7.49 -15.88
C LEU A 37 -1.77 6.34 -16.45
N THR A 38 -1.12 5.31 -16.99
CA THR A 38 -1.80 4.25 -17.78
C THR A 38 -1.71 2.85 -17.19
N LYS A 39 -0.98 2.68 -16.08
CA LYS A 39 -0.80 1.38 -15.40
C LYS A 39 -0.27 1.54 -13.99
N GLY A 40 -0.37 0.48 -13.20
CA GLY A 40 0.17 0.38 -11.83
C GLY A 40 -0.89 0.58 -10.76
N VAL A 41 -0.49 0.48 -9.49
CA VAL A 41 -1.41 0.44 -8.34
C VAL A 41 -2.42 1.59 -8.35
N MET A 42 -1.94 2.83 -8.44
CA MET A 42 -2.83 4.00 -8.41
C MET A 42 -3.76 4.09 -9.63
N TYR A 43 -3.32 3.61 -10.80
CA TYR A 43 -4.16 3.50 -11.99
C TYR A 43 -5.30 2.50 -11.76
N GLU A 44 -4.98 1.30 -11.26
CA GLU A 44 -5.97 0.27 -10.98
C GLU A 44 -6.95 0.71 -9.90
N CYS A 45 -6.50 1.44 -8.87
CA CYS A 45 -7.41 1.99 -7.86
C CYS A 45 -8.43 2.94 -8.47
N VAL A 46 -8.00 3.87 -9.33
CA VAL A 46 -8.91 4.82 -10.00
C VAL A 46 -9.88 4.08 -10.93
N ARG A 47 -9.37 3.18 -11.78
CA ARG A 47 -10.20 2.47 -12.77
C ARG A 47 -11.24 1.54 -12.15
N ASN A 48 -10.91 0.94 -11.02
CA ASN A 48 -11.79 0.01 -10.30
C ASN A 48 -12.51 0.65 -9.11
N HIS A 49 -12.45 1.99 -8.97
CA HIS A 49 -13.08 2.75 -7.89
C HIS A 49 -12.70 2.24 -6.48
N VAL A 50 -11.46 1.80 -6.31
CA VAL A 50 -10.92 1.40 -5.00
C VAL A 50 -10.54 2.67 -4.25
N PRO A 51 -11.18 2.97 -3.10
CA PRO A 51 -10.84 4.14 -2.32
C PRO A 51 -9.43 4.01 -1.73
N PHE A 52 -8.71 5.12 -1.67
CA PHE A 52 -7.37 5.18 -1.09
C PHE A 52 -7.20 6.47 -0.28
N VAL A 53 -6.34 6.42 0.74
CA VAL A 53 -5.93 7.60 1.51
C VAL A 53 -4.41 7.66 1.54
N LEU A 54 -3.86 8.79 1.09
CA LEU A 54 -2.44 9.09 1.15
C LEU A 54 -2.20 10.04 2.34
N ALA A 55 -1.88 9.50 3.50
CA ALA A 55 -1.55 10.32 4.67
C ALA A 55 -0.15 10.93 4.50
N GLY A 56 -0.04 12.23 4.76
CA GLY A 56 1.21 12.97 4.65
C GLY A 56 2.23 12.61 5.72
N SER A 57 3.47 13.06 5.52
CA SER A 57 4.60 12.85 6.42
C SER A 57 5.56 14.02 6.33
N ILE A 58 6.34 14.22 7.41
CA ILE A 58 7.40 15.24 7.46
C ILE A 58 8.53 15.02 6.43
N ARG A 59 8.51 13.89 5.71
CA ARG A 59 9.51 13.51 4.69
C ARG A 59 9.02 13.67 3.25
N ASP A 60 7.80 14.15 3.05
CA ASP A 60 7.21 14.19 1.72
C ASP A 60 7.84 15.24 0.80
N ASP A 61 8.17 14.82 -0.43
CA ASP A 61 8.50 15.72 -1.53
C ASP A 61 7.24 16.10 -2.31
N GLY A 62 7.02 17.40 -2.56
CA GLY A 62 5.84 17.89 -3.29
C GLY A 62 4.81 18.52 -2.36
N PRO A 63 3.84 17.78 -1.80
CA PRO A 63 3.41 16.41 -2.10
C PRO A 63 2.51 16.33 -3.35
N LEU A 64 1.91 15.17 -3.62
CA LEU A 64 0.84 15.05 -4.60
C LEU A 64 -0.43 15.79 -4.13
N PRO A 65 -1.30 16.27 -5.04
CA PRO A 65 -2.55 16.92 -4.66
C PRO A 65 -3.47 16.03 -3.81
N ASP A 66 -3.41 14.72 -4.03
CA ASP A 66 -4.21 13.71 -3.34
C ASP A 66 -3.71 13.40 -1.91
N THR A 67 -2.55 13.93 -1.51
CA THR A 67 -1.97 13.70 -0.17
C THR A 67 -2.66 14.56 0.89
N GLN A 68 -3.19 13.90 1.93
CA GLN A 68 -3.78 14.56 3.10
C GLN A 68 -2.69 14.98 4.08
N MET A 69 -2.39 16.28 4.12
CA MET A 69 -1.36 16.85 5.01
C MET A 69 -1.89 17.21 6.41
N ASP A 70 -3.21 17.31 6.59
CA ASP A 70 -3.82 17.41 7.91
C ASP A 70 -3.93 15.99 8.50
N LEU A 71 -3.02 15.65 9.41
CA LEU A 71 -2.93 14.29 9.95
C LEU A 71 -4.13 13.89 10.81
N ILE A 72 -4.87 14.86 11.37
CA ILE A 72 -6.11 14.57 12.08
C ILE A 72 -7.17 14.08 11.08
N LYS A 73 -7.29 14.76 9.93
CA LYS A 73 -8.16 14.31 8.85
C LYS A 73 -7.68 13.01 8.23
N ALA A 74 -6.37 12.84 8.02
CA ALA A 74 -5.82 11.59 7.49
C ALA A 74 -6.19 10.40 8.39
N GLN A 75 -6.12 10.57 9.70
CA GLN A 75 -6.50 9.54 10.65
C GLN A 75 -8.01 9.24 10.62
N GLN A 76 -8.86 10.27 10.50
CA GLN A 76 -10.30 10.11 10.32
C GLN A 76 -10.63 9.36 9.01
N ASP A 77 -9.97 9.72 7.92
CA ASP A 77 -10.13 9.09 6.61
C ASP A 77 -9.69 7.60 6.66
N TYR A 78 -8.58 7.31 7.36
CA TYR A 78 -8.13 5.93 7.62
C TYR A 78 -9.19 5.14 8.40
N ALA A 79 -9.66 5.68 9.52
CA ALA A 79 -10.63 5.00 10.37
C ALA A 79 -11.91 4.66 9.58
N LYS A 80 -12.40 5.60 8.77
CA LYS A 80 -13.56 5.40 7.91
C LYS A 80 -13.36 4.27 6.90
N LEU A 81 -12.17 4.14 6.30
CA LEU A 81 -11.89 3.03 5.37
C LEU A 81 -11.70 1.68 6.07
N LEU A 82 -11.44 1.67 7.37
CA LEU A 82 -11.30 0.44 8.16
C LEU A 82 -12.64 -0.10 8.69
N GLU A 83 -13.69 0.71 8.68
CA GLU A 83 -15.02 0.28 9.13
C GLU A 83 -15.52 -0.94 8.34
N GLY A 84 -15.87 -2.01 9.04
CA GLY A 84 -16.40 -3.24 8.44
C GLY A 84 -15.37 -4.11 7.71
N THR A 85 -14.07 -3.85 7.87
CA THR A 85 -13.02 -4.69 7.27
C THR A 85 -12.88 -6.03 8.00
N ASP A 86 -12.88 -7.14 7.25
CA ASP A 86 -12.64 -8.49 7.79
C ASP A 86 -11.14 -8.83 7.88
N MET A 87 -10.33 -8.18 7.04
CA MET A 87 -8.89 -8.41 6.95
C MET A 87 -8.12 -7.15 6.55
N VAL A 88 -6.94 -6.97 7.13
CA VAL A 88 -5.96 -5.95 6.76
C VAL A 88 -4.63 -6.61 6.40
N LEU A 89 -4.15 -6.33 5.18
CA LEU A 89 -2.83 -6.75 4.71
C LEU A 89 -1.85 -5.58 4.79
N MET A 90 -0.86 -5.70 5.67
CA MET A 90 0.16 -4.70 5.97
C MET A 90 1.47 -5.06 5.26
N LEU A 91 1.89 -4.20 4.32
CA LEU A 91 3.00 -4.50 3.41
C LEU A 91 4.17 -3.51 3.61
N SER A 92 5.16 -3.92 4.40
CA SER A 92 6.47 -3.26 4.55
C SER A 92 6.43 -1.75 4.90
N THR A 93 5.49 -1.35 5.78
CA THR A 93 5.32 0.06 6.17
C THR A 93 5.11 0.21 7.67
N MET A 94 6.20 0.33 8.43
CA MET A 94 6.13 0.39 9.90
C MET A 94 5.14 1.43 10.44
N LEU A 95 5.22 2.69 9.98
CA LEU A 95 4.39 3.77 10.53
C LEU A 95 2.90 3.60 10.21
N HIS A 96 2.57 3.27 8.96
CA HIS A 96 1.16 3.09 8.58
C HIS A 96 0.59 1.80 9.16
N SER A 97 1.34 0.70 9.19
CA SER A 97 0.89 -0.56 9.79
C SER A 97 0.60 -0.40 11.28
N ILE A 98 1.45 0.31 12.04
CA ILE A 98 1.21 0.60 13.45
C ILE A 98 0.01 1.54 13.62
N GLY A 99 -0.10 2.57 12.79
CA GLY A 99 -1.25 3.49 12.79
C GLY A 99 -2.57 2.76 12.56
N VAL A 100 -2.64 1.95 11.50
CA VAL A 100 -3.82 1.12 11.18
C VAL A 100 -4.10 0.14 12.31
N GLY A 101 -3.11 -0.60 12.79
CA GLY A 101 -3.29 -1.54 13.91
C GLY A 101 -3.72 -0.90 15.24
N ASN A 102 -3.55 0.42 15.43
CA ASN A 102 -4.14 1.14 16.57
C ASN A 102 -5.64 1.43 16.38
N MET A 103 -6.09 1.58 15.14
CA MET A 103 -7.47 1.96 14.79
C MET A 103 -8.36 0.75 14.51
N THR A 104 -7.76 -0.42 14.24
CA THR A 104 -8.49 -1.65 13.94
C THR A 104 -9.01 -2.33 15.22
N PRO A 105 -10.30 -2.68 15.31
CA PRO A 105 -10.86 -3.42 16.44
C PRO A 105 -10.38 -4.89 16.46
N ALA A 106 -10.55 -5.58 17.59
CA ALA A 106 -10.39 -7.03 17.65
C ALA A 106 -11.44 -7.73 16.76
N GLY A 107 -11.15 -8.94 16.26
CA GLY A 107 -12.02 -9.66 15.31
C GLY A 107 -11.55 -9.53 13.85
N VAL A 108 -10.69 -8.55 13.55
CA VAL A 108 -10.16 -8.31 12.20
C VAL A 108 -8.86 -9.07 12.01
N LYS A 109 -8.79 -9.87 10.94
CA LYS A 109 -7.57 -10.62 10.60
C LYS A 109 -6.48 -9.66 10.13
N MET A 110 -5.30 -9.74 10.73
CA MET A 110 -4.19 -8.88 10.34
C MET A 110 -3.03 -9.73 9.82
N VAL A 111 -2.53 -9.43 8.62
CA VAL A 111 -1.34 -10.06 8.07
C VAL A 111 -0.26 -9.00 7.89
N CYS A 112 0.82 -9.10 8.66
CA CYS A 112 1.95 -8.19 8.59
C CYS A 112 3.13 -8.85 7.88
N VAL A 113 3.57 -8.24 6.78
CA VAL A 113 4.72 -8.67 5.99
C VAL A 113 5.77 -7.58 6.02
N ASP A 114 6.92 -7.86 6.63
CA ASP A 114 8.06 -6.92 6.66
C ASP A 114 9.37 -7.72 6.70
N ILE A 115 10.43 -7.18 6.10
CA ILE A 115 11.75 -7.81 6.15
C ILE A 115 12.42 -7.61 7.51
N ASN A 116 12.02 -6.57 8.25
CA ASN A 116 12.53 -6.27 9.57
C ASN A 116 11.68 -6.99 10.65
N PRO A 117 12.25 -7.98 11.36
CA PRO A 117 11.51 -8.71 12.39
C PRO A 117 10.98 -7.82 13.50
N ALA A 118 11.64 -6.70 13.83
CA ALA A 118 11.20 -5.79 14.88
C ALA A 118 9.84 -5.13 14.56
N VAL A 119 9.55 -4.86 13.28
CA VAL A 119 8.25 -4.31 12.85
C VAL A 119 7.16 -5.36 13.03
N VAL A 120 7.44 -6.60 12.59
CA VAL A 120 6.52 -7.73 12.72
C VAL A 120 6.21 -8.01 14.19
N THR A 121 7.23 -8.11 15.05
CA THR A 121 7.04 -8.31 16.50
C THR A 121 6.17 -7.23 17.12
N LYS A 122 6.40 -5.95 16.81
CA LYS A 122 5.59 -4.84 17.34
C LYS A 122 4.11 -4.91 16.96
N LEU A 123 3.77 -5.54 15.85
CA LEU A 123 2.40 -5.68 15.38
C LEU A 123 1.77 -6.98 15.91
N SER A 124 2.52 -8.07 15.95
CA SER A 124 2.08 -9.35 16.53
C SER A 124 1.86 -9.27 18.05
N ASP A 125 2.63 -8.43 18.76
CA ASP A 125 2.52 -8.26 20.21
C ASP A 125 1.20 -7.59 20.64
N ARG A 126 0.38 -7.12 19.70
CA ARG A 126 -0.95 -6.52 19.98
C ARG A 126 -2.05 -7.55 20.24
N GLY A 127 -1.67 -8.81 20.51
CA GLY A 127 -2.47 -9.73 21.32
C GLY A 127 -3.73 -10.30 20.66
N SER A 128 -3.90 -10.13 19.35
CA SER A 128 -4.97 -10.80 18.62
C SER A 128 -4.48 -12.17 18.14
N VAL A 129 -5.21 -13.21 18.55
CA VAL A 129 -5.12 -14.60 18.00
C VAL A 129 -5.23 -14.60 16.47
N GLU A 130 -5.72 -13.49 15.90
CA GLU A 130 -6.02 -13.28 14.49
C GLU A 130 -4.92 -12.51 13.72
N SER A 131 -3.74 -12.30 14.33
CA SER A 131 -2.59 -11.67 13.67
C SER A 131 -1.54 -12.68 13.20
N VAL A 132 -1.11 -12.55 11.94
CA VAL A 132 -0.07 -13.38 11.32
C VAL A 132 1.08 -12.48 10.90
N GLY A 133 2.26 -12.73 11.43
CA GLY A 133 3.51 -12.04 11.07
C GLY A 133 4.36 -12.89 10.14
N VAL A 134 4.80 -12.32 9.02
CA VAL A 134 5.69 -12.96 8.05
C VAL A 134 6.93 -12.10 7.86
N VAL A 135 8.08 -12.60 8.33
CA VAL A 135 9.37 -11.92 8.15
C VAL A 135 9.97 -12.33 6.81
N THR A 136 9.79 -11.51 5.76
CA THR A 136 10.26 -11.82 4.40
C THR A 136 10.33 -10.58 3.51
N ASP A 137 10.89 -10.73 2.30
CA ASP A 137 10.81 -9.73 1.25
C ASP A 137 9.35 -9.60 0.74
N VAL A 138 8.83 -8.37 0.76
CA VAL A 138 7.44 -8.09 0.38
C VAL A 138 7.16 -8.38 -1.10
N GLY A 139 8.15 -8.20 -1.97
CA GLY A 139 8.04 -8.49 -3.40
C GLY A 139 7.91 -9.99 -3.66
N LEU A 140 8.73 -10.80 -2.99
CA LEU A 140 8.64 -12.26 -3.00
C LEU A 140 7.29 -12.73 -2.46
N PHE A 141 6.84 -12.19 -1.32
CA PHE A 141 5.54 -12.52 -0.73
C PHE A 141 4.40 -12.29 -1.72
N LEU A 142 4.33 -11.10 -2.34
CA LEU A 142 3.28 -10.77 -3.31
C LEU A 142 3.36 -11.66 -4.56
N SER A 143 4.56 -11.96 -5.05
CA SER A 143 4.75 -12.85 -6.20
C SER A 143 4.20 -14.25 -5.93
N LEU A 144 4.48 -14.82 -4.75
CA LEU A 144 3.97 -16.13 -4.37
C LEU A 144 2.47 -16.12 -4.07
N LEU A 145 1.98 -15.04 -3.46
CA LEU A 145 0.55 -14.87 -3.18
C LEU A 145 -0.27 -14.86 -4.47
N VAL A 146 0.14 -14.10 -5.49
CA VAL A 146 -0.54 -14.07 -6.78
C VAL A 146 -0.54 -15.45 -7.43
N GLN A 147 0.62 -16.14 -7.47
CA GLN A 147 0.69 -17.51 -8.00
C GLN A 147 -0.23 -18.48 -7.26
N GLN A 148 -0.39 -18.29 -5.95
CA GLN A 148 -1.27 -19.15 -5.15
C GLN A 148 -2.75 -18.84 -5.41
N LEU A 149 -3.11 -17.56 -5.58
CA LEU A 149 -4.48 -17.16 -5.95
C LEU A 149 -4.86 -17.72 -7.33
N ASP A 150 -3.94 -17.73 -8.29
CA ASP A 150 -4.16 -18.32 -9.62
C ASP A 150 -4.46 -19.83 -9.53
N LYS A 151 -3.75 -20.56 -8.67
CA LYS A 151 -3.97 -22.00 -8.45
C LYS A 151 -5.33 -22.29 -7.81
N LEU A 152 -5.79 -21.41 -6.92
CA LEU A 152 -7.07 -21.59 -6.22
C LEU A 152 -8.28 -21.25 -7.09
N THR A 153 -8.09 -20.40 -8.11
CA THR A 153 -9.15 -19.93 -9.01
C THR A 153 -9.18 -20.66 -10.35
N SER A 154 -8.14 -21.43 -10.67
CA SER A 154 -8.11 -22.32 -11.84
C SER A 154 -8.91 -23.60 -11.55
N PRO A 155 -9.86 -24.01 -12.40
CA PRO A 155 -10.52 -25.31 -12.28
C PRO A 155 -9.47 -26.43 -12.30
N TYR A 156 -9.59 -27.40 -11.40
CA TYR A 156 -8.83 -28.64 -11.51
C TYR A 156 -9.17 -29.30 -12.86
N LEU A 157 -8.22 -29.31 -13.79
CA LEU A 157 -8.30 -30.16 -14.97
C LEU A 157 -8.10 -31.60 -14.49
N VAL A 158 -9.20 -32.30 -14.22
CA VAL A 158 -9.18 -33.76 -14.06
C VAL A 158 -8.72 -34.33 -15.41
N LYS A 159 -7.54 -34.95 -15.42
CA LYS A 159 -7.08 -35.78 -16.54
C LYS A 159 -7.75 -37.14 -16.49
#